data_AF-A0A920QU89-F1
#
_entry.id   AF-A0A920QU89-F1
#
_cell.length_a   1.000
_cell.length_b   1.000
_cell.length_c   1.000
_cell.angle_alpha   90.00
_cell.angle_beta   90.00
_cell.angle_gamma   90.00
#
_symmetry.space_group_name_H-M   'P 1'
#
loop_
_entity.id
_entity.type
_entity.pdbx_description
1 polymer ?
#
loop_
_entity_poly.entity_id
_entity_poly.type
_entity_poly.pdbx_seq_one_letter_code
_entity_poly.pdbx_strand_id
1 'polypeptide(L)' 'MRCGPDYEAALQANNVDHLGHIYEGTLHGFHNNSTPRYNKPAADLAWNGRWVSFGSTSPRSEPLRS' A
#
# COMPACT_ATOMS: atom_id res chain seq x y z
N MET A 1 -4.01 -4.49 13.42
CA MET A 1 -5.04 -3.55 12.93
C MET A 1 -5.26 -3.87 11.47
N ARG A 2 -6.39 -4.52 11.12
CA ARG A 2 -6.77 -4.72 9.71
C ARG A 2 -7.25 -3.37 9.15
N CYS A 3 -7.10 -3.11 7.86
CA CYS A 3 -7.89 -2.05 7.23
C CYS A 3 -9.37 -2.37 7.54
N GLY A 4 -10.11 -1.39 8.05
CA GLY A 4 -11.48 -1.64 8.51
C GLY A 4 -12.34 -2.14 7.35
N PRO A 5 -13.27 -3.10 7.59
CA PRO A 5 -14.13 -3.65 6.54
C PRO A 5 -14.94 -2.57 5.81
N ASP A 6 -15.32 -1.49 6.52
CA ASP A 6 -16.07 -0.38 5.94
C ASP A 6 -15.25 0.43 4.91
N TYR A 7 -13.94 0.52 5.11
CA TYR A 7 -13.06 1.26 4.20
C TYR A 7 -12.86 0.50 2.88
N GLU A 8 -12.64 -0.81 2.96
CA GLU A 8 -12.52 -1.67 1.79
C GLU A 8 -13.85 -1.74 1.02
N ALA A 9 -14.97 -1.89 1.74
CA ALA A 9 -16.31 -1.89 1.13
C ALA A 9 -16.59 -0.58 0.38
N ALA A 10 -16.20 0.58 0.93
CA ALA A 10 -16.36 1.86 0.26
C ALA A 10 -15.52 1.98 -1.01
N LEU A 11 -14.28 1.47 -1.00
CA LEU A 11 -13.41 1.48 -2.18
C LEU A 11 -13.94 0.55 -3.28
N GLN A 12 -14.41 -0.64 -2.92
CA GLN A 12 -15.04 -1.58 -3.84
C GLN A 12 -16.33 -1.01 -4.43
N ALA A 13 -17.20 -0.42 -3.62
CA ALA A 13 -18.46 0.18 -4.07
C ALA A 13 -18.25 1.33 -5.09
N ASN A 14 -17.11 2.00 -5.05
CA ASN A 14 -16.76 3.10 -5.95
C ASN A 14 -15.84 2.67 -7.11
N ASN A 15 -15.58 1.36 -7.29
CA ASN A 15 -14.65 0.84 -8.29
C ASN A 15 -13.27 1.50 -8.24
N VAL A 16 -12.77 1.77 -7.03
CA VAL A 16 -11.45 2.35 -6.83
C VAL A 16 -10.44 1.22 -6.75
N ASP A 17 -9.50 1.19 -7.69
CA ASP A 17 -8.36 0.27 -7.61
C ASP A 17 -7.52 0.60 -6.37
N HIS A 18 -7.32 -0.40 -5.51
CA HIS A 18 -6.60 -0.23 -4.26
C HIS A 18 -5.81 -1.50 -3.92
N LEU A 19 -4.70 -1.30 -3.20
CA LEU A 19 -3.90 -2.38 -2.62
C LEU A 19 -3.63 -2.07 -1.16
N GLY A 20 -3.90 -3.03 -0.28
CA GLY A 20 -3.64 -2.95 1.15
C GLY A 20 -2.58 -3.97 1.58
N HIS A 21 -1.57 -3.53 2.31
CA HIS A 21 -0.52 -4.41 2.83
C HIS A 21 -0.31 -4.18 4.33
N ILE A 22 -0.29 -5.27 5.09
CA ILE A 22 -0.02 -5.26 6.53
C ILE A 22 1.38 -5.80 6.75
N TYR A 23 2.19 -5.08 7.52
CA TYR A 23 3.55 -5.47 7.89
C TYR A 23 3.54 -5.98 9.33
N GLU A 24 3.58 -7.29 9.49
CA GLU A 24 3.59 -7.92 10.82
C GLU A 24 4.84 -7.53 11.61
N GLY A 25 4.70 -7.38 12.93
CA GLY A 25 5.80 -6.98 13.81
C GLY A 25 6.22 -5.50 13.68
N THR A 26 5.48 -4.69 12.92
CA THR A 26 5.75 -3.24 12.82
C THR A 26 4.79 -2.42 13.69
N LEU A 27 5.27 -1.27 14.16
CA LEU A 27 4.46 -0.28 14.86
C LEU A 27 4.07 0.87 13.92
N HIS A 28 3.08 1.65 14.32
CA HIS A 28 2.76 2.89 13.62
C HIS A 28 4.00 3.79 13.53
N GLY A 29 4.30 4.26 12.32
CA GLY A 29 5.50 5.04 12.04
C GLY A 29 6.75 4.20 11.75
N PHE A 30 6.62 2.93 11.35
CA PHE A 30 7.78 2.06 11.03
C PHE A 30 8.69 2.59 9.91
N HIS A 31 8.19 3.50 9.08
CA HIS A 31 8.98 4.15 8.02
C HIS A 31 9.78 5.37 8.54
N ASN A 32 9.51 5.85 9.75
CA ASN A 32 10.18 7.02 10.31
C ASN A 32 11.54 6.64 10.91
N ASN A 33 12.60 6.89 10.14
CA ASN A 33 14.00 6.61 10.49
C ASN A 33 14.55 7.42 11.68
N SER A 34 13.83 8.44 12.16
CA SER A 34 14.25 9.27 13.29
C SER A 34 13.68 8.79 14.62
N THR A 35 13.03 7.63 14.65
CA THR A 35 12.40 7.06 15.86
C THR A 35 12.80 5.60 16.07
N PRO A 36 12.79 5.08 17.32
CA PRO A 36 13.15 3.69 17.60
C PRO A 36 12.16 2.66 17.01
N ARG A 37 11.05 3.13 16.42
CA ARG A 37 10.05 2.30 15.75
C ARG A 37 10.44 1.96 14.30
N TYR A 38 11.53 2.56 13.80
CA TYR A 38 11.99 2.34 12.43
C TYR A 38 12.27 0.85 12.18
N ASN A 39 11.61 0.30 11.16
CA ASN A 39 11.83 -1.04 10.68
C ASN A 39 12.33 -0.96 9.24
N LYS A 40 13.65 -0.98 9.06
CA LYS A 40 14.30 -0.85 7.76
C LYS A 40 13.78 -1.87 6.73
N PRO A 41 13.69 -3.19 7.04
CA PRO A 41 13.15 -4.17 6.11
C PRO A 41 11.72 -3.85 5.63
N ALA A 42 10.81 -3.49 6.54
CA ALA A 42 9.45 -3.15 6.19
C ALA A 42 9.36 -1.82 5.42
N ALA A 43 10.18 -0.83 5.79
CA ALA A 43 10.25 0.47 5.13
C ALA A 43 10.76 0.33 3.68
N ASP A 44 11.81 -0.46 3.47
CA ASP A 44 12.37 -0.73 2.15
C ASP A 44 11.38 -1.51 1.28
N LEU A 45 10.68 -2.51 1.84
CA LEU A 45 9.67 -3.27 1.11
C LEU A 45 8.48 -2.38 0.70
N ALA A 46 8.01 -1.51 1.61
CA ALA A 46 6.94 -0.56 1.32
C ALA A 46 7.30 0.42 0.21
N TRP A 47 8.49 1.02 0.29
CA TRP A 47 8.91 2.04 -0.66
C TRP A 47 9.42 1.45 -1.98
N ASN A 48 10.46 0.63 -1.93
CA ASN A 48 11.13 0.15 -3.14
C ASN A 48 10.36 -0.98 -3.82
N GLY A 49 9.65 -1.80 -3.06
CA GLY A 49 8.88 -2.92 -3.61
C GLY A 49 7.49 -2.49 -4.05
N ARG A 50 6.69 -1.98 -3.10
CA ARG A 50 5.24 -1.80 -3.32
C ARG A 50 4.90 -0.47 -3.97
N TRP A 51 5.48 0.64 -3.49
CA TRP A 51 5.20 1.96 -4.06
C TRP A 51 5.71 2.08 -5.51
N VAL A 52 6.94 1.66 -5.78
CA VAL A 52 7.50 1.65 -7.14
C VAL A 52 6.69 0.74 -8.07
N SER A 53 6.30 -0.45 -7.62
CA SER A 53 5.46 -1.37 -8.41
C SER A 53 4.07 -0.79 -8.68
N PHE A 54 3.47 -0.11 -7.71
CA PHE A 54 2.15 0.51 -7.86
C PHE A 54 2.19 1.64 -8.91
N GLY A 55 3.24 2.48 -8.90
CA GLY A 55 3.39 3.55 -9.88
C GLY A 55 3.67 3.06 -11.31
N SER A 56 4.30 1.90 -11.45
CA SER A 56 4.60 1.29 -12.76
C SER A 56 3.45 0.44 -13.31
N THR A 57 2.55 -0.04 -12.44
CA THR A 57 1.35 -0.80 -12.81
C THR A 57 0.12 0.07 -12.53
N SER A 58 -0.07 1.14 -13.31
CA SER A 58 -1.33 1.89 -13.25
C SER A 58 -2.46 0.99 -13.76
N PRO A 59 -3.47 0.63 -12.96
CA PRO A 59 -4.55 -0.26 -13.40
C PRO A 59 -5.46 0.41 -14.45
N ARG A 60 -5.35 1.74 -14.63
CA ARG A 60 -6.11 2.52 -15.61
C ARG A 60 -5.49 2.52 -17.02
N SER A 61 -4.34 1.88 -17.24
CA SER A 61 -3.77 1.74 -18.58
C SER A 61 -4.32 0.50 -19.28
N GLU A 62 -5.62 0.44 -19.56
CA GLU A 62 -6.06 -0.27 -20.76
C GLU A 62 -5.63 0.57 -21.96
N PRO A 63 -4.89 0.04 -22.96
CA PRO A 63 -4.90 0.68 -24.26
C PRO A 63 -6.36 0.61 -24.75
N LEU A 64 -6.91 1.72 -25.23
CA LEU A 64 -8.18 1.73 -25.97
C LEU A 64 -8.19 0.52 -26.90
N ARG A 65 -9.01 -0.49 -26.58
CA ARG A 65 -9.24 -1.63 -27.48
C ARG A 65 -9.75 -1.02 -28.79
N SER A 66 -8.95 -1.16 -29.84
CA SER A 66 -9.36 -0.91 -31.23
C SER A 66 -10.46 -1.85 -31.66
#